data_AF-A0A351HYL9-F1
#
_entry.id   AF-A0A351HYL9-F1
#
_cell.length_a   1.000
_cell.length_b   1.000
_cell.length_c   1.000
_cell.angle_alpha   90.00
_cell.angle_beta   90.00
_cell.angle_gamma   90.00
#
_symmetry.space_group_name_H-M   'P 1'
#
loop_
_entity.id
_entity.type
_entity.pdbx_description
1 polymer ?
#
loop_
_entity_poly.entity_id
_entity_poly.type
_entity_poly.pdbx_seq_one_letter_code
_entity_poly.pdbx_strand_id
1 'polypeptide(L)'
;TDSDMAVYHNREEKPGVSNLMEIYSCATGKSLEEVTREFDGKGYGDFKLAVGETVADTLLPVQNEYHRLLGEKAYLEQIMHVHAEKASQIAWRTLSKVRKKVGFVTV
;
A
#
# COMPACT_ATOMS: atom_id res chain seq x y z
N THR A 1 -7.33 11.78 -38.43
CA THR A 1 -6.20 12.02 -37.51
C THR A 1 -6.54 11.27 -36.25
N ASP A 2 -6.08 10.02 -36.13
CA ASP A 2 -6.40 9.20 -34.96
C ASP A 2 -5.53 9.65 -33.79
N SER A 3 -6.10 10.56 -33.02
CA SER A 3 -5.57 11.13 -31.79
C SER A 3 -6.41 10.58 -30.64
N ASP A 4 -6.47 9.26 -30.53
CA ASP A 4 -7.33 8.61 -29.54
C ASP A 4 -6.75 8.76 -28.12
N MET A 5 -7.06 9.91 -27.53
CA MET A 5 -6.74 10.30 -26.15
C MET A 5 -7.75 9.72 -25.15
N ALA A 6 -8.58 8.75 -25.56
CA ALA A 6 -9.56 8.11 -24.69
C ALA A 6 -8.89 7.29 -23.58
N VAL A 7 -9.41 7.46 -22.36
CA VAL A 7 -9.01 6.75 -21.16
C VAL A 7 -9.91 5.52 -20.99
N TYR A 8 -9.41 4.36 -21.41
CA TYR A 8 -10.07 3.07 -21.19
C TYR A 8 -9.05 1.99 -20.81
N HIS A 9 -9.52 0.96 -20.12
CA HIS A 9 -8.68 -0.14 -19.68
C HIS A 9 -8.47 -1.15 -20.83
N ASN A 10 -7.23 -1.29 -21.27
CA ASN A 10 -6.77 -2.33 -22.16
C ASN A 10 -5.27 -2.54 -21.95
N ARG A 11 -4.90 -3.66 -21.31
CA ARG A 11 -3.49 -3.94 -20.96
C ARG A 11 -2.60 -4.24 -22.17
N GLU A 12 -3.17 -4.70 -23.27
CA GLU A 12 -2.42 -5.03 -24.49
C GLU A 12 -2.17 -3.78 -25.34
N GLU A 13 -3.21 -2.97 -25.57
CA GLU A 13 -3.12 -1.77 -26.42
C GLU A 13 -2.62 -0.53 -25.67
N LYS A 14 -3.01 -0.37 -24.40
CA LYS A 14 -2.79 0.83 -23.59
C LYS A 14 -2.27 0.47 -22.18
N PRO A 15 -1.11 -0.21 -22.05
CA PRO A 15 -0.60 -0.68 -20.75
C PRO A 15 -0.37 0.46 -19.74
N GLY A 16 0.12 1.62 -20.20
CA GLY A 16 0.39 2.76 -19.31
C GLY A 16 -0.89 3.42 -18.78
N VAL A 17 -1.90 3.61 -19.62
CA VAL A 17 -3.21 4.15 -19.21
C VAL A 17 -3.89 3.17 -18.26
N SER A 18 -3.88 1.88 -18.60
CA SER A 18 -4.48 0.83 -17.77
C SER A 18 -3.86 0.76 -16.37
N ASN A 19 -2.52 0.86 -16.26
CA ASN A 19 -1.84 0.91 -14.98
C ASN A 19 -2.25 2.14 -14.14
N LEU A 20 -2.34 3.32 -14.76
CA LEU A 20 -2.78 4.53 -14.05
C LEU A 20 -4.26 4.44 -13.63
N MET A 21 -5.12 3.80 -14.43
CA MET A 21 -6.51 3.56 -14.06
C MET A 21 -6.61 2.60 -12.88
N GLU A 22 -5.78 1.56 -12.83
CA GLU A 22 -5.72 0.63 -11.70
C GLU A 22 -5.25 1.33 -10.42
N ILE A 23 -4.24 2.20 -10.51
CA ILE A 23 -3.77 3.01 -9.38
C ILE A 23 -4.89 3.94 -8.89
N TYR A 24 -5.56 4.66 -9.80
CA TYR A 24 -6.65 5.57 -9.45
C TYR A 24 -7.85 4.83 -8.85
N SER A 25 -8.21 3.68 -9.41
CA SER A 25 -9.25 2.80 -8.89
C SER A 25 -8.92 2.34 -7.47
N CYS A 26 -7.68 1.90 -7.22
CA CYS A 26 -7.23 1.49 -5.89
C CYS A 26 -7.29 2.64 -4.87
N ALA A 27 -6.88 3.84 -5.27
CA ALA A 27 -6.84 5.01 -4.39
C ALA A 27 -8.25 5.59 -4.09
N THR A 28 -9.18 5.51 -5.04
CA THR A 28 -10.54 6.07 -4.91
C THR A 28 -11.61 5.06 -4.52
N GLY A 29 -11.35 3.77 -4.69
CA GLY A 29 -12.35 2.69 -4.57
C GLY A 29 -13.31 2.57 -5.76
N LYS A 30 -13.15 3.38 -6.81
CA LYS A 30 -14.00 3.36 -8.01
C LYS A 30 -13.69 2.15 -8.89
N SER A 31 -14.69 1.61 -9.59
CA SER A 31 -14.49 0.57 -10.61
C SER A 31 -13.81 1.14 -11.86
N LEU A 32 -13.18 0.28 -12.68
CA LEU A 32 -12.54 0.73 -13.92
C LEU A 32 -13.54 1.35 -14.91
N GLU A 33 -14.80 0.89 -14.88
CA GLU A 33 -15.90 1.46 -15.67
C GLU A 33 -16.30 2.85 -15.18
N GLU A 34 -16.27 3.09 -13.87
CA GLU A 34 -16.48 4.43 -13.29
C GLU A 34 -15.35 5.38 -13.68
N VAL A 35 -14.09 4.92 -13.59
CA VAL A 35 -12.93 5.70 -14.04
C VAL A 35 -13.02 6.03 -15.53
N THR A 36 -13.36 5.07 -16.37
CA THR A 36 -13.56 5.28 -17.82
C THR A 36 -14.62 6.36 -18.07
N ARG A 37 -15.77 6.30 -17.40
CA ARG A 37 -16.84 7.30 -17.54
C ARG A 37 -16.43 8.68 -17.02
N GLU A 38 -15.67 8.74 -15.94
CA GLU A 38 -15.23 9.99 -15.32
C GLU A 38 -14.23 10.78 -16.17
N PHE A 39 -13.44 10.07 -16.97
CA PHE A 39 -12.46 10.65 -17.88
C PHE A 39 -12.88 10.58 -19.35
N ASP A 40 -14.13 10.23 -19.64
CA ASP A 40 -14.67 10.28 -20.99
C ASP A 40 -14.63 11.72 -21.52
N GLY A 41 -14.14 11.89 -22.74
CA GLY A 41 -13.89 13.20 -23.36
C GLY A 41 -12.79 14.05 -22.71
N LYS A 42 -12.11 13.57 -21.66
CA LYS A 42 -10.97 14.27 -21.03
C LYS A 42 -9.64 13.86 -21.66
N GLY A 43 -8.67 14.78 -21.64
CA GLY A 43 -7.33 14.51 -22.13
C GLY A 43 -6.45 13.77 -21.10
N TYR A 44 -5.36 13.15 -21.56
CA TYR A 44 -4.38 12.49 -20.69
C TYR A 44 -3.71 13.43 -19.67
N GLY A 45 -3.65 14.74 -19.94
CA GLY A 45 -3.14 15.72 -18.98
C GLY A 45 -3.99 15.76 -17.71
N ASP A 46 -5.31 15.97 -17.88
CA ASP A 46 -6.27 16.00 -16.77
C ASP A 46 -6.33 14.66 -16.04
N PHE A 47 -6.29 13.55 -16.79
CA PHE A 47 -6.26 12.21 -16.20
C PHE A 47 -5.02 11.98 -15.33
N LYS A 48 -3.81 12.28 -15.84
CA LYS A 48 -2.57 12.11 -15.08
C LYS A 48 -2.50 13.03 -13.86
N LEU A 49 -3.00 14.26 -13.99
CA LEU A 49 -3.08 15.20 -12.87
C LEU A 49 -3.99 14.65 -11.77
N ALA A 50 -5.21 14.23 -12.13
CA ALA A 50 -6.16 13.66 -11.18
C ALA A 50 -5.60 12.41 -10.47
N VAL A 51 -4.90 11.54 -11.21
CA VAL A 51 -4.21 10.37 -10.62
C VAL A 51 -3.15 10.82 -9.63
N GLY A 52 -2.31 11.78 -9.99
CA GLY A 52 -1.24 12.30 -9.14
C GLY A 52 -1.77 12.95 -7.85
N GLU A 53 -2.76 13.82 -7.96
CA GLU A 53 -3.41 14.48 -6.82
C GLU A 53 -4.07 13.47 -5.89
N THR A 54 -4.82 12.53 -6.46
CA THR A 54 -5.49 11.49 -5.67
C THR A 54 -4.48 10.65 -4.89
N VAL A 55 -3.38 10.21 -5.52
CA VAL A 55 -2.34 9.44 -4.83
C VAL A 55 -1.67 10.27 -3.74
N ALA A 56 -1.40 11.55 -3.99
CA ALA A 56 -0.83 12.44 -2.99
C ALA A 56 -1.75 12.59 -1.77
N ASP A 57 -3.04 12.84 -2.00
CA ASP A 57 -4.05 12.98 -0.95
C ASP A 57 -4.23 11.68 -0.16
N THR A 58 -4.27 10.53 -0.84
CA THR A 58 -4.36 9.22 -0.17
C THR A 58 -3.15 8.94 0.73
N LEU A 59 -1.94 9.35 0.32
CA LEU A 59 -0.72 9.10 1.09
C LEU A 59 -0.46 10.12 2.20
N LEU A 60 -1.08 11.31 2.14
CA LEU A 60 -0.85 12.39 3.10
C LEU A 60 -1.09 11.97 4.57
N PRO A 61 -2.19 11.29 4.95
CA PRO A 61 -2.38 10.81 6.32
C PRO A 61 -1.28 9.84 6.77
N VAL A 62 -0.80 8.97 5.88
CA VAL A 62 0.27 8.00 6.17
C VAL A 62 1.59 8.73 6.41
N GLN A 63 1.92 9.74 5.58
CA GLN A 63 3.11 10.57 5.77
C GLN A 63 3.07 11.34 7.09
N ASN A 64 1.91 11.92 7.43
CA ASN A 64 1.73 12.63 8.70
C ASN A 64 1.95 11.71 9.90
N GLU A 65 1.36 10.50 9.88
CA GLU A 65 1.53 9.54 10.95
C GLU A 65 2.97 9.02 11.05
N TYR A 66 3.60 8.78 9.90
CA TYR A 66 5.02 8.41 9.84
C TYR A 66 5.91 9.47 10.52
N HIS A 67 5.71 10.75 10.20
CA HIS A 67 6.48 11.84 10.82
C HIS A 67 6.17 12.00 12.32
N ARG A 68 4.91 11.83 12.72
CA ARG A 68 4.52 11.84 14.14
C ARG A 68 5.24 10.73 14.92
N LEU A 69 5.20 9.49 14.42
CA LEU A 69 5.85 8.33 15.05
C LEU A 69 7.37 8.49 15.14
N LEU A 70 8.02 9.07 14.12
CA LEU A 70 9.45 9.37 14.17
C LEU A 70 9.81 10.46 15.19
N GLY A 71 8.91 11.42 15.41
CA GLY A 71 9.06 12.43 16.46
C GLY A 71 8.92 11.86 17.87
N GLU A 72 8.13 10.79 18.03
CA GLU A 72 7.81 10.15 19.32
C GLU A 72 8.60 8.85 19.54
N LYS A 73 9.95 8.91 19.49
CA LYS A 73 10.81 7.71 19.57
C LYS A 73 10.52 6.79 20.75
N ALA A 74 10.28 7.36 21.94
CA ALA A 74 10.00 6.57 23.15
C ALA A 74 8.70 5.74 23.01
N TYR A 75 7.67 6.30 22.37
CA TYR A 75 6.43 5.59 22.11
C TYR A 75 6.65 4.43 21.12
N LEU A 76 7.45 4.67 20.06
CA LEU A 76 7.80 3.62 19.10
C LEU A 76 8.59 2.49 19.76
N GLU A 77 9.59 2.81 20.58
CA GLU A 77 10.37 1.83 21.35
C GLU A 77 9.49 1.01 22.31
N GLN A 78 8.54 1.66 22.98
CA GLN A 78 7.58 0.98 23.86
C GLN A 78 6.74 -0.04 23.07
N ILE A 79 6.20 0.36 21.91
CA ILE A 79 5.44 -0.56 21.03
C ILE A 79 6.33 -1.74 20.61
N MET A 80 7.55 -1.47 20.17
CA MET A 80 8.50 -2.51 19.74
C MET A 80 8.80 -3.49 20.88
N HIS A 81 9.02 -3.01 22.09
CA HIS A 81 9.28 -3.85 23.26
C HIS A 81 8.09 -4.78 23.57
N VAL A 82 6.88 -4.22 23.63
CA VAL A 82 5.65 -4.98 23.92
C VAL A 82 5.45 -6.10 22.88
N HIS A 83 5.63 -5.79 21.59
CA HIS A 83 5.46 -6.80 20.54
C HIS A 83 6.61 -7.81 20.50
N ALA A 84 7.84 -7.39 20.81
CA ALA A 84 8.99 -8.29 20.92
C ALA A 84 8.78 -9.32 22.03
N GLU A 85 8.28 -8.89 23.20
CA GLU A 85 7.97 -9.80 24.30
C GLU A 85 6.90 -10.82 23.88
N LYS A 86 5.81 -10.35 23.26
CA LYS A 86 4.71 -11.21 22.79
C LYS A 86 5.18 -12.22 21.73
N ALA A 87 6.00 -11.76 20.79
CA ALA A 87 6.60 -12.63 19.76
C ALA A 87 7.56 -13.65 20.39
N SER A 88 8.39 -13.22 21.35
CA SER A 88 9.31 -14.09 22.08
C SER A 88 8.58 -15.20 22.82
N GLN A 89 7.49 -14.88 23.54
CA GLN A 89 6.67 -15.89 24.22
C GLN A 89 6.11 -16.96 23.27
N ILE A 90 5.67 -16.56 22.07
CA ILE A 90 5.17 -17.48 21.05
C ILE A 90 6.33 -18.33 20.49
N ALA A 91 7.44 -17.69 20.12
CA ALA A 91 8.61 -18.36 19.56
C ALA A 91 9.22 -19.37 20.53
N TRP A 92 9.23 -19.06 21.84
CA TRP A 92 9.78 -19.92 22.87
C TRP A 92 9.03 -21.27 22.90
N ARG A 93 7.71 -21.31 22.70
CA ARG A 93 6.98 -22.60 22.63
C ARG A 93 7.54 -23.55 21.56
N THR A 94 7.91 -23.01 20.41
CA THR A 94 8.53 -23.79 19.33
C THR A 94 9.97 -24.14 19.69
N LEU A 95 10.75 -23.17 20.15
CA LEU A 95 12.14 -23.36 20.50
C LEU A 95 12.32 -24.38 21.65
N SER A 96 11.42 -24.45 22.64
CA SER A 96 11.47 -25.48 23.71
C SER A 96 11.33 -26.88 23.14
N LYS A 97 10.40 -27.08 22.20
CA LYS A 97 10.20 -28.39 21.55
C LYS A 97 11.44 -28.80 20.76
N VAL A 98 12.05 -27.86 20.04
CA VAL A 98 13.28 -28.10 19.28
C VAL A 98 14.44 -28.43 20.23
N ARG A 99 14.67 -27.61 21.26
CA ARG A 99 15.75 -27.82 22.25
C ARG A 99 15.63 -29.20 22.91
N LYS A 100 14.41 -29.59 23.32
CA LYS A 100 14.15 -30.92 23.90
C LYS A 100 14.48 -32.06 22.91
N LYS A 101 14.12 -31.92 21.63
CA LYS A 101 14.37 -32.94 20.60
C LYS A 101 15.85 -33.09 20.24
N VAL A 102 16.62 -32.00 20.31
CA VAL A 102 18.07 -31.99 20.02
C VAL A 102 18.90 -32.46 21.23
N GLY A 103 18.30 -32.53 22.42
CA GLY A 103 18.97 -32.97 23.66
C GLY A 103 19.57 -31.83 24.47
N PHE A 104 19.17 -30.58 24.22
CA PHE A 104 19.54 -29.45 25.06
C PHE A 104 18.68 -29.39 26.32
N VAL A 105 19.28 -28.93 27.42
CA VAL A 105 18.55 -28.65 28.67
C VAL A 105 17.57 -27.50 28.42
N THR A 106 16.29 -27.78 28.56
CA THR A 106 15.23 -26.78 28.61
C THR A 106 15.20 -26.20 30.02
N VAL A 107 15.62 -24.94 30.17
CA VAL A 107 15.37 -24.10 31.34
C VAL A 107 13.98 -23.47 31.19
#